data_AF-A0A957LMQ5-F1
#
_entry.id   AF-A0A957LMQ5-F1
#
_cell.length_a   1.000
_cell.length_b   1.000
_cell.length_c   1.000
_cell.angle_alpha   90.00
_cell.angle_beta   90.00
_cell.angle_gamma   90.00
#
_symmetry.space_group_name_H-M   'P 1'
#
loop_
_entity.id
_entity.type
_entity.pdbx_description
1 polymer ?
#
loop_
_entity_poly.entity_id
_entity_poly.type
_entity_poly.pdbx_seq_one_letter_code
_entity_poly.pdbx_strand_id
1 'polypeptide(L)'
;MADRLPFVWDYDIDEAQFQALLAGELTIGRLNRDWAAIRLLEYGAYADIVRLLGFAGLVEGWSAWRHRIRSETRRRGFDFLVDWLPRHHPELL
;
A
#
# COMPACT_ATOMS: atom_id res chain seq x y z
N MET A 1 18.13 -5.76 14.27
CA MET A 1 18.19 -4.64 13.32
C MET A 1 16.83 -4.58 12.67
N ALA A 2 16.09 -3.47 12.81
CA ALA A 2 14.80 -3.33 12.15
C ALA A 2 15.05 -3.37 10.63
N ASP A 3 14.39 -4.27 9.91
CA ASP A 3 14.45 -4.32 8.45
C ASP A 3 13.92 -2.98 7.93
N ARG A 4 14.83 -2.12 7.44
CA ARG A 4 14.44 -0.84 6.85
C ARG A 4 13.73 -1.14 5.54
N LEU A 5 12.44 -0.80 5.50
CA LEU A 5 11.63 -0.86 4.29
C LEU A 5 12.28 0.03 3.21
N PRO A 6 12.73 -0.51 2.07
CA PRO A 6 13.52 0.24 1.08
C PRO A 6 12.79 1.46 0.50
N PHE A 7 11.46 1.48 0.54
CA PHE A 7 10.62 2.54 -0.03
C PHE A 7 10.35 3.72 0.92
N VAL A 8 10.84 3.68 2.16
CA VAL A 8 10.82 4.82 3.11
C VAL A 8 12.22 5.25 3.52
N TRP A 9 13.23 4.97 2.70
CA TRP A 9 14.63 5.28 2.98
C TRP A 9 14.90 6.76 3.31
N ASP A 10 14.05 7.66 2.81
CA ASP A 10 14.07 9.11 2.97
C ASP A 10 13.30 9.62 4.21
N TYR A 11 12.72 8.71 5.00
CA TYR A 11 12.02 9.02 6.24
C TYR A 11 12.71 8.35 7.43
N ASP A 12 12.59 9.00 8.59
CA ASP A 12 12.94 8.41 9.88
C ASP A 12 11.72 7.63 10.40
N ILE A 13 11.40 6.53 9.70
CA ILE A 13 10.27 5.64 9.97
C ILE A 13 10.78 4.20 9.90
N ASP A 14 10.54 3.42 10.96
CA ASP A 14 10.78 1.99 10.96
C ASP A 14 9.58 1.19 10.44
N GLU A 15 9.74 -0.13 10.29
CA GLU A 15 8.68 -1.00 9.78
C GLU A 15 7.44 -0.99 10.67
N ALA A 16 7.59 -0.98 12.00
CA ALA A 16 6.46 -1.01 12.93
C ALA A 16 5.63 0.29 12.83
N GLN A 17 6.29 1.44 12.76
CA GLN A 17 5.65 2.73 12.51
C GLN A 17 4.96 2.73 11.15
N PHE A 18 5.59 2.20 10.10
CA PHE A 18 4.97 2.14 8.78
C PHE A 18 3.72 1.24 8.75
N GLN A 19 3.76 0.09 9.42
CA GLN A 19 2.61 -0.78 9.59
C GLN A 19 1.48 -0.08 10.36
N ALA A 20 1.79 0.64 11.44
CA ALA A 20 0.81 1.42 12.19
C ALA A 20 0.21 2.57 11.35
N LEU A 21 1.00 3.21 10.48
CA LEU A 21 0.48 4.18 9.50
C LEU A 21 -0.50 3.52 8.53
N LEU A 22 -0.14 2.36 7.94
CA LEU A 22 -0.99 1.61 7.02
C LEU A 22 -2.30 1.11 7.66
N ALA A 23 -2.24 0.69 8.93
CA ALA A 23 -3.40 0.31 9.72
C ALA A 23 -4.29 1.52 10.08
N GLY A 24 -3.78 2.75 9.93
CA GLY A 24 -4.48 3.96 10.36
C GLY A 24 -4.44 4.20 11.87
N GLU A 25 -3.61 3.45 12.60
CA GLU A 25 -3.42 3.53 14.05
C GLU A 25 -2.44 4.66 14.43
N LEU A 26 -1.60 5.08 13.48
CA LEU A 26 -0.61 6.13 13.66
C LEU A 26 -0.80 7.23 12.61
N THR A 27 -0.46 8.46 13.00
CA THR A 27 -0.24 9.57 12.06
C THR A 27 0.96 10.36 12.56
N ILE A 28 1.95 10.59 11.68
CA ILE A 28 3.17 11.34 11.99
C ILE A 28 3.16 12.63 11.17
N GLY A 29 2.83 13.77 11.79
CA GLY A 29 2.67 15.03 11.08
C GLY A 29 1.58 14.94 10.00
N ARG A 30 1.98 14.92 8.72
CA ARG A 30 1.05 14.75 7.56
C ARG A 30 1.02 13.32 7.00
N LEU A 31 1.81 12.42 7.57
CA LEU A 31 1.94 11.04 7.12
C LEU A 31 0.84 10.22 7.81
N ASN A 32 -0.17 9.82 7.03
CA ASN A 32 -1.33 9.06 7.46
C ASN A 32 -1.49 7.78 6.62
N ARG A 33 -2.58 7.03 6.81
CA ARG A 33 -2.87 5.80 6.05
C ARG A 33 -2.79 5.98 4.54
N ASP A 34 -3.40 7.04 4.01
CA ASP A 34 -3.35 7.34 2.57
C ASP A 34 -1.92 7.52 2.09
N TRP A 35 -1.13 8.31 2.81
CA TRP A 35 0.27 8.52 2.48
C TRP A 35 1.03 7.19 2.45
N ALA A 36 0.87 6.35 3.48
CA ALA A 36 1.59 5.08 3.58
C ALA A 36 1.18 4.10 2.47
N ALA A 37 -0.13 4.00 2.18
CA ALA A 37 -0.64 3.16 1.11
C ALA A 37 -0.10 3.61 -0.26
N ILE A 38 -0.17 4.91 -0.57
CA ILE A 38 0.36 5.46 -1.83
C ILE A 38 1.87 5.23 -1.92
N ARG A 39 2.61 5.43 -0.82
CA ARG A 39 4.06 5.21 -0.79
C ARG A 39 4.41 3.76 -1.10
N LEU A 40 3.73 2.81 -0.47
CA LEU A 40 3.91 1.38 -0.73
C LEU A 40 3.54 1.03 -2.17
N LEU A 41 2.39 1.50 -2.66
CA LEU A 41 1.91 1.21 -4.00
C LEU A 41 2.74 1.86 -5.10
N GLU A 42 3.53 2.89 -4.84
CA GLU A 42 4.42 3.53 -5.83
C GLU A 42 5.83 2.93 -5.86
N TYR A 43 6.35 2.55 -4.70
CA TYR A 43 7.77 2.23 -4.55
C TYR A 43 8.04 0.83 -3.99
N GLY A 44 7.07 0.22 -3.30
CA GLY A 44 7.19 -1.13 -2.77
C GLY A 44 7.27 -2.20 -3.85
N ALA A 45 7.95 -3.30 -3.55
CA ALA A 45 7.89 -4.50 -4.35
C ALA A 45 6.51 -5.16 -4.18
N TYR A 46 6.09 -5.97 -5.16
CA TYR A 46 4.79 -6.64 -5.10
C TYR A 46 4.63 -7.52 -3.85
N ALA A 47 5.70 -8.22 -3.44
CA ALA A 47 5.70 -9.01 -2.22
C ALA A 47 5.44 -8.16 -0.96
N ASP A 48 6.01 -6.96 -0.87
CA ASP A 48 5.74 -6.05 0.24
C ASP A 48 4.33 -5.49 0.21
N ILE A 49 3.79 -5.20 -0.99
CA ILE A 49 2.40 -4.77 -1.14
C ILE A 49 1.45 -5.84 -0.60
N VAL A 50 1.62 -7.09 -1.02
CA VAL A 50 0.78 -8.21 -0.55
C VAL A 50 0.96 -8.44 0.94
N ARG A 51 2.20 -8.39 1.45
CA ARG A 51 2.51 -8.65 2.87
C ARG A 51 1.98 -7.57 3.81
N LEU A 52 2.10 -6.29 3.45
CA LEU A 52 1.81 -5.16 4.34
C LEU A 52 0.40 -4.62 4.19
N LEU A 53 -0.14 -4.58 2.96
CA LEU A 53 -1.47 -4.04 2.69
C LEU A 53 -2.52 -5.14 2.51
N GLY A 54 -2.11 -6.31 2.01
CA GLY A 54 -3.03 -7.39 1.65
C GLY A 54 -3.89 -7.06 0.43
N PHE A 55 -4.55 -8.08 -0.11
CA PHE A 55 -5.49 -7.89 -1.23
C PHE A 55 -6.76 -7.17 -0.79
N ALA A 56 -7.31 -7.50 0.39
CA ALA A 56 -8.46 -6.82 0.95
C ALA A 56 -8.22 -5.31 1.11
N GLY A 57 -7.09 -4.93 1.75
CA GLY A 57 -6.73 -3.54 1.95
C GLY A 57 -6.49 -2.79 0.63
N LEU A 58 -5.93 -3.46 -0.38
CA LEU A 58 -5.82 -2.90 -1.73
C LEU A 58 -7.21 -2.63 -2.32
N VAL A 59 -8.11 -3.63 -2.33
CA VAL A 59 -9.45 -3.50 -2.92
C VAL A 59 -10.27 -2.42 -2.24
N GLU A 60 -10.26 -2.38 -0.90
CA GLU A 60 -10.99 -1.39 -0.11
C GLU A 60 -10.52 0.04 -0.38
N GLY A 61 -9.19 0.26 -0.42
CA GLY A 61 -8.61 1.60 -0.51
C GLY A 61 -8.36 2.10 -1.92
N TRP A 62 -8.39 1.22 -2.94
CA TRP A 62 -7.93 1.57 -4.29
C TRP A 62 -8.63 2.78 -4.89
N SER A 63 -9.95 2.90 -4.73
CA SER A 63 -10.73 4.02 -5.26
C SER A 63 -10.22 5.39 -4.77
N ALA A 64 -9.76 5.47 -3.52
CA ALA A 64 -9.21 6.68 -2.91
C ALA A 64 -7.77 6.97 -3.36
N TRP A 65 -6.95 5.94 -3.60
CA TRP A 65 -5.52 6.12 -3.88
C TRP A 65 -5.20 6.22 -5.37
N ARG A 66 -6.01 5.60 -6.23
CA ARG A 66 -5.78 5.44 -7.68
C ARG A 66 -5.31 6.72 -8.38
N HIS A 67 -5.98 7.84 -8.10
CA HIS A 67 -5.70 9.13 -8.76
C HIS A 67 -4.37 9.77 -8.32
N ARG A 68 -3.78 9.30 -7.21
CA ARG A 68 -2.51 9.78 -6.66
C ARG A 68 -1.32 8.92 -7.13
N ILE A 69 -1.57 7.75 -7.71
CA ILE A 69 -0.54 6.88 -8.30
C ILE A 69 -0.08 7.46 -9.64
N ARG A 70 1.16 7.93 -9.69
CA ARG A 70 1.86 8.53 -10.83
C ARG A 70 2.25 7.48 -11.87
N SER A 71 2.73 6.30 -11.45
CA SER A 71 3.11 5.24 -12.38
C SER A 71 1.90 4.66 -13.12
N GLU A 72 1.80 4.89 -14.43
CA GLU A 72 0.69 4.39 -15.26
C GLU A 72 0.66 2.85 -15.31
N THR A 73 1.83 2.21 -15.39
CA THR A 73 1.92 0.74 -15.38
C THR A 73 1.40 0.17 -14.07
N ARG A 74 1.77 0.75 -12.92
CA ARG A 74 1.25 0.32 -11.62
C ARG A 74 -0.27 0.55 -11.52
N ARG A 75 -0.75 1.73 -11.95
CA ARG A 75 -2.18 2.05 -11.96
C ARG A 75 -2.99 1.04 -12.76
N ARG A 76 -2.56 0.69 -13.97
CA ARG A 76 -3.22 -0.33 -14.80
C ARG A 76 -3.17 -1.73 -14.17
N GLY A 77 -2.03 -2.08 -13.57
CA GLY A 77 -1.88 -3.37 -12.88
C GLY A 77 -2.83 -3.51 -11.68
N PHE A 78 -2.95 -2.47 -10.86
CA PHE A 78 -3.89 -2.47 -9.73
C PHE A 78 -5.34 -2.34 -10.17
N ASP A 79 -5.65 -1.56 -11.22
CA ASP A 79 -6.99 -1.53 -11.82
C ASP A 79 -7.44 -2.94 -12.22
N PHE A 80 -6.55 -3.72 -12.85
CA PHE A 80 -6.82 -5.12 -13.16
C PHE A 80 -7.03 -5.97 -11.90
N LEU A 81 -6.11 -5.90 -10.93
CA LEU A 81 -6.19 -6.74 -9.72
C LEU A 81 -7.46 -6.47 -8.90
N VAL A 82 -7.81 -5.20 -8.70
CA VAL A 82 -8.98 -4.80 -7.90
C VAL A 82 -10.29 -5.20 -8.56
N ASP A 83 -10.34 -5.20 -9.90
CA ASP A 83 -11.49 -5.71 -10.65
C ASP A 83 -11.51 -7.25 -10.69
N TRP A 84 -10.35 -7.90 -10.82
CA TRP A 84 -10.25 -9.34 -11.06
C TRP A 84 -10.40 -10.18 -9.79
N LEU A 85 -9.78 -9.76 -8.67
CA LEU A 85 -9.74 -10.52 -7.42
C LEU A 85 -11.13 -10.84 -6.86
N PRO A 86 -12.06 -9.87 -6.68
CA PRO A 86 -13.39 -10.19 -6.14
C PRO A 86 -14.19 -11.16 -7.01
N ARG A 87 -13.91 -11.22 -8.32
CA ARG A 87 -14.62 -12.08 -9.29
C ARG A 87 -14.03 -13.48 -9.40
N HIS A 88 -12.74 -13.65 -9.16
CA HIS A 88 -12.02 -14.91 -9.44
C HIS A 88 -11.38 -15.54 -8.21
N HIS A 89 -10.98 -14.74 -7.22
CA HIS A 89 -10.36 -15.17 -5.98
C HIS A 89 -10.92 -14.42 -4.76
N PRO A 90 -12.24 -14.53 -4.50
CA PRO A 90 -12.85 -13.90 -3.34
C PRO A 90 -12.29 -14.42 -2.01
N GLU A 91 -11.68 -15.60 -1.98
CA GLU A 91 -11.04 -16.18 -0.79
C GLU A 91 -9.77 -15.44 -0.34
N LEU A 92 -9.25 -14.53 -1.17
CA LEU A 92 -8.08 -13.69 -0.86
C LEU A 92 -8.47 -12.33 -0.25
N LEU A 93 -9.77 -12.05 -0.13
CA LEU A 93 -10.33 -10.82 0.44
C LEU A 93 -10.90 -11.09 1.83
#